data_AF-A0A2R6F0V4-F1
#
_entry.id   AF-A0A2R6F0V4-F1
#
_cell.length_a   1.000
_cell.length_b   1.000
_cell.length_c   1.000
_cell.angle_alpha   90.00
_cell.angle_beta   90.00
_cell.angle_gamma   90.00
#
_symmetry.space_group_name_H-M   'P 1'
#
loop_
_entity.id
_entity.type
_entity.pdbx_description
1 polymer ?
#
loop_
_entity_poly.entity_id
_entity_poly.type
_entity_poly.pdbx_seq_one_letter_code
_entity_poly.pdbx_strand_id
1 'polypeptide(L)'
;MTAVNVVDGVKYGFVLLGYFIAVFVLGGAIFGIGLAVSAGGTEGNSVGFVVVGGLLALVGGLVINAGLFGVLYKIVADGVQRGIETASEPATPAEPSEPGKSATQGEHR
;
A
#
# COMPACT_ATOMS: atom_id res chain seq x y z
N MET A 1 -10.33 -19.93 9.66
CA MET A 1 -10.53 -18.59 9.07
C MET A 1 -9.88 -17.58 9.99
N THR A 2 -8.65 -17.18 9.71
CA THR A 2 -7.91 -16.22 10.53
C THR A 2 -8.52 -14.85 10.25
N ALA A 3 -9.27 -14.31 11.20
CA ALA A 3 -9.91 -13.01 11.05
C ALA A 3 -8.83 -11.94 10.92
N VAL A 4 -8.83 -11.22 9.80
CA VAL A 4 -7.92 -10.10 9.59
C VAL A 4 -8.25 -9.03 10.63
N ASN A 5 -7.26 -8.59 11.41
CA ASN A 5 -7.48 -7.57 12.41
C ASN A 5 -7.74 -6.22 11.71
N VAL A 6 -8.97 -5.71 11.85
CA VAL A 6 -9.41 -4.45 11.25
C VAL A 6 -8.50 -3.28 11.64
N VAL A 7 -7.98 -3.29 12.88
CA VAL A 7 -7.09 -2.26 13.39
C VAL A 7 -5.79 -2.20 12.61
N ASP A 8 -5.23 -3.36 12.22
CA ASP A 8 -4.00 -3.43 11.45
C ASP A 8 -4.21 -2.97 10.00
N GLY A 9 -5.38 -3.27 9.42
CA GLY A 9 -5.79 -2.75 8.12
C GLY A 9 -5.89 -1.22 8.11
N VAL A 10 -6.50 -0.62 9.14
CA VAL A 10 -6.62 0.85 9.28
C VAL A 10 -5.25 1.50 9.46
N LYS A 11 -4.39 0.95 10.32
CA LYS A 11 -3.02 1.44 10.50
C LYS A 11 -2.22 1.40 9.20
N TYR A 12 -2.29 0.28 8.48
CA TYR A 12 -1.64 0.15 7.17
C TYR A 12 -2.17 1.18 6.17
N GLY A 13 -3.49 1.38 6.11
CA GLY A 13 -4.11 2.39 5.26
C GLY A 13 -3.65 3.82 5.59
N PHE A 14 -3.52 4.17 6.87
CA PHE A 14 -3.01 5.49 7.29
C PHE A 14 -1.56 5.72 6.87
N VAL A 15 -0.70 4.71 6.98
CA VAL A 15 0.69 4.80 6.51
C VAL A 15 0.75 5.02 5.00
N LEU A 16 -0.07 4.28 4.26
CA LEU A 16 -0.19 4.45 2.80
C LEU A 16 -0.73 5.83 2.42
N LEU A 17 -1.72 6.32 3.13
CA LEU A 17 -2.27 7.66 2.93
C LEU A 17 -1.21 8.73 3.19
N GLY A 18 -0.44 8.60 4.27
CA GLY A 18 0.66 9.52 4.57
C GLY A 18 1.72 9.54 3.48
N TYR A 19 2.10 8.37 2.95
CA TYR A 19 2.98 8.27 1.79
C TYR A 19 2.36 8.94 0.56
N PHE A 20 1.08 8.70 0.29
CA PHE A 20 0.38 9.28 -0.86
C PHE A 20 0.33 10.81 -0.79
N ILE A 21 0.04 11.36 0.39
CA ILE A 21 0.08 12.80 0.66
C ILE A 21 1.50 13.33 0.42
N ALA A 22 2.54 12.67 0.92
CA ALA A 22 3.92 13.10 0.72
C ALA A 22 4.29 13.17 -0.77
N VAL A 23 3.95 12.14 -1.56
CA VAL A 23 4.16 12.11 -3.02
C VAL A 23 3.39 13.24 -3.70
N PHE A 24 2.11 13.42 -3.37
CA PHE A 24 1.28 14.46 -3.99
C PHE A 24 1.75 15.87 -3.63
N VAL A 25 2.19 16.10 -2.40
CA VAL A 25 2.71 17.40 -1.97
C VAL A 25 4.05 17.69 -2.67
N LEU A 26 5.01 16.75 -2.67
CA LEU A 26 6.30 16.96 -3.33
C LEU A 26 6.14 17.09 -4.85
N GLY A 27 5.50 16.09 -5.48
CA GLY A 27 5.31 16.08 -6.91
C GLY A 27 4.42 17.23 -7.38
N GLY A 28 3.37 17.54 -6.62
CA GLY A 28 2.46 18.66 -6.90
C GLY A 28 3.12 20.02 -6.73
N ALA A 29 3.99 20.19 -5.73
CA ALA A 29 4.78 21.42 -5.58
C ALA A 29 5.71 21.63 -6.76
N ILE A 30 6.48 20.60 -7.16
CA ILE A 30 7.36 20.67 -8.33
C ILE A 30 6.56 20.94 -9.61
N PHE A 31 5.43 20.25 -9.77
CA PHE A 31 4.53 20.41 -10.91
C PHE A 31 3.99 21.85 -10.99
N GLY A 32 3.47 22.37 -9.88
CA GLY A 32 2.91 23.72 -9.78
C GLY A 32 3.95 24.81 -10.00
N ILE A 33 5.16 24.65 -9.46
CA ILE A 33 6.29 25.55 -9.72
C ILE A 33 6.62 25.56 -11.22
N GLY A 34 6.68 24.38 -11.85
CA GLY A 34 6.92 24.26 -13.29
C GLY A 34 5.88 25.01 -14.12
N LEU A 35 4.60 24.87 -13.78
CA LEU A 35 3.52 25.61 -14.44
C LEU A 35 3.64 27.13 -14.24
N ALA A 36 3.92 27.59 -13.02
CA ALA A 36 4.08 29.01 -12.72
C ALA A 36 5.25 29.63 -13.49
N VAL A 37 6.40 28.94 -13.54
CA VAL A 37 7.57 29.37 -14.31
C VAL A 37 7.27 29.41 -15.81
N SER A 38 6.58 28.40 -16.33
CA SER A 38 6.20 28.35 -17.75
C SER A 38 5.22 29.46 -18.12
N ALA A 39 4.24 29.76 -17.26
CA ALA A 39 3.27 30.82 -17.47
C ALA A 39 3.95 32.20 -17.52
N GLY A 40 4.81 32.51 -16.55
CA GLY A 40 5.59 33.76 -16.55
C GLY A 40 6.52 33.87 -17.78
N GLY A 41 7.07 32.76 -18.25
CA GLY A 41 7.86 32.71 -19.49
C GLY A 41 7.03 33.04 -20.75
N THR A 42 5.75 32.69 -20.77
CA THR A 42 4.83 32.98 -21.89
C THR A 42 4.49 34.46 -21.93
N GLU A 43 4.19 35.06 -20.77
CA GLU A 43 3.90 36.49 -20.64
C GLU A 43 5.12 37.35 -20.98
N GLY A 44 6.32 36.93 -20.58
CA GLY A 44 7.58 37.61 -20.87
C GLY A 44 8.20 37.28 -22.25
N ASN A 45 7.48 36.58 -23.14
CA ASN A 45 7.94 36.14 -24.46
C ASN A 45 9.33 35.44 -24.45
N SER A 46 9.62 34.70 -23.38
CA SER A 46 10.92 34.11 -23.11
C SER A 46 10.84 32.58 -23.20
N VAL A 47 11.15 32.04 -24.38
CA VAL A 47 11.07 30.60 -24.69
C VAL A 47 11.85 29.74 -23.68
N GLY A 48 13.00 30.22 -23.19
CA GLY A 48 13.81 29.49 -22.22
C GLY A 48 13.05 29.17 -20.92
N PHE A 49 12.29 30.13 -20.38
CA PHE A 49 11.50 29.92 -19.17
C PHE A 49 10.31 28.97 -19.40
N VAL A 50 9.70 29.02 -20.60
CA VAL A 50 8.64 28.08 -20.98
C VAL A 50 9.17 26.65 -21.00
N VAL A 51 10.33 26.41 -21.62
CA VAL A 51 10.95 25.08 -21.68
C VAL A 51 11.34 24.58 -20.29
N VAL A 52 12.00 25.42 -19.48
CA VAL A 52 12.42 25.04 -18.11
C VAL A 52 11.21 24.74 -17.22
N GLY A 53 10.18 25.60 -17.28
CA GLY A 53 8.93 25.38 -16.55
C GLY A 53 8.20 24.11 -16.98
N GLY A 54 8.15 23.85 -18.29
CA GLY A 54 7.58 22.63 -18.85
C GLY A 54 8.32 21.36 -18.40
N LEU A 55 9.65 21.38 -18.35
CA LEU A 55 10.44 20.26 -17.84
C LEU A 55 10.21 20.03 -16.35
N LEU A 56 10.16 21.10 -15.54
CA LEU A 56 9.81 21.01 -14.12
C LEU A 56 8.41 20.42 -13.92
N ALA A 57 7.44 20.89 -14.70
CA ALA A 57 6.08 20.35 -14.66
C ALA A 57 6.07 18.86 -15.02
N LEU A 58 6.78 18.48 -16.08
CA LEU A 58 6.89 17.07 -16.49
C LEU A 58 7.52 16.21 -15.39
N VAL A 59 8.59 16.66 -14.75
CA VAL A 59 9.22 15.94 -13.63
C VAL A 59 8.24 15.79 -12.46
N GLY A 60 7.57 16.85 -12.05
CA GLY A 60 6.57 16.79 -10.96
C GLY A 60 5.43 15.81 -11.29
N GLY A 61 4.95 15.83 -12.52
CA GLY A 61 3.91 14.91 -13.00
C GLY A 61 4.38 13.45 -13.02
N LEU A 62 5.63 13.20 -13.43
CA LEU A 62 6.23 11.87 -13.39
C LEU A 62 6.40 11.35 -11.96
N VAL A 63 6.78 12.21 -11.01
CA VAL A 63 6.88 11.84 -9.58
C VAL A 63 5.52 11.39 -9.05
N ILE A 64 4.44 12.13 -9.36
CA ILE A 64 3.08 11.77 -8.94
C ILE A 64 2.68 10.41 -9.53
N ASN A 65 2.88 10.22 -10.84
CA ASN A 65 2.53 8.96 -11.51
C ASN A 65 3.34 7.78 -10.97
N ALA A 66 4.65 7.95 -10.81
CA ALA A 66 5.54 6.93 -10.24
C ALA A 66 5.12 6.57 -8.82
N GLY A 67 4.76 7.56 -7.99
CA GLY A 67 4.26 7.30 -6.64
C GLY A 67 2.92 6.57 -6.64
N LEU A 68 1.99 6.92 -7.54
CA LEU A 68 0.71 6.21 -7.70
C LEU A 68 0.92 4.74 -8.06
N PHE A 69 1.70 4.46 -9.11
CA PHE A 69 2.00 3.08 -9.50
C PHE A 69 2.81 2.33 -8.43
N GLY A 70 3.70 3.02 -7.72
CA GLY A 70 4.46 2.45 -6.61
C GLY A 70 3.57 2.01 -5.45
N VAL A 71 2.55 2.79 -5.07
CA VAL A 71 1.57 2.38 -4.06
C VAL A 71 0.78 1.16 -4.52
N LEU A 72 0.27 1.18 -5.76
CA LEU A 72 -0.50 0.05 -6.29
C LEU A 72 0.33 -1.24 -6.29
N TYR A 73 1.58 -1.16 -6.76
CA TYR A 73 2.52 -2.27 -6.71
C TYR A 73 2.73 -2.77 -5.27
N LYS A 74 2.97 -1.86 -4.33
CA LYS A 74 3.20 -2.21 -2.93
C LYS A 74 2.00 -2.91 -2.29
N ILE A 75 0.78 -2.44 -2.56
CA ILE A 75 -0.45 -3.09 -2.07
C ILE A 75 -0.52 -4.54 -2.54
N VAL A 76 -0.24 -4.78 -3.82
CA VAL A 76 -0.26 -6.13 -4.40
C VAL A 76 0.85 -6.99 -3.80
N ALA A 77 2.07 -6.47 -3.72
CA ALA A 77 3.22 -7.19 -3.16
C ALA A 77 2.98 -7.61 -1.70
N ASP A 78 2.54 -6.66 -0.85
CA ASP A 78 2.26 -6.92 0.57
C ASP A 78 1.06 -7.88 0.73
N GLY A 79 0.07 -7.82 -0.17
CA GLY A 79 -1.06 -8.75 -0.19
C GLY A 79 -0.64 -10.18 -0.54
N VAL A 80 0.20 -10.34 -1.57
CA VAL A 80 0.76 -11.64 -1.97
C VAL A 80 1.62 -12.23 -0.85
N GLN A 81 2.48 -11.42 -0.23
CA GLN A 81 3.33 -11.86 0.85
C GLN A 81 2.52 -12.41 2.03
N ARG A 82 1.53 -11.66 2.52
CA ARG A 82 0.64 -12.11 3.61
C ARG A 82 -0.14 -13.38 3.26
N GLY A 83 -0.53 -13.52 1.99
CA GLY A 83 -1.19 -14.72 1.48
C GLY A 83 -0.30 -15.97 1.55
N ILE A 84 0.97 -15.83 1.18
CA ILE A 84 1.96 -16.93 1.25
C ILE A 84 2.26 -17.30 2.70
N GLU A 85 2.43 -16.31 3.58
CA GLU A 85 2.69 -16.52 5.02
C GLU A 85 1.54 -17.31 5.65
N THR A 86 0.28 -16.93 5.39
CA THR A 86 -0.91 -17.63 5.89
C THR A 86 -1.00 -19.07 5.35
N ALA A 87 -0.62 -19.31 4.09
CA ALA A 87 -0.68 -20.65 3.50
C ALA A 87 0.45 -21.58 3.97
N SER A 88 1.57 -21.01 4.43
CA SER A 88 2.75 -21.75 4.89
C SER A 88 2.71 -22.06 6.38
N GLU A 89 1.73 -21.53 7.11
CA GLU A 89 1.56 -21.79 8.54
C GLU A 89 1.12 -23.27 8.73
N PRO A 90 1.94 -24.11 9.40
CA PRO A 90 1.64 -25.53 9.54
C PRO A 90 0.32 -25.69 10.29
N ALA A 91 -0.56 -26.55 9.78
CA ALA A 91 -1.77 -26.94 10.51
C ALA A 91 -1.35 -27.42 11.90
N THR A 92 -1.78 -26.70 12.94
CA THR A 92 -1.64 -27.13 14.33
C THR A 92 -2.01 -28.61 14.41
N PRO A 93 -1.09 -29.50 14.80
CA PRO A 93 -1.39 -30.91 14.96
C PRO A 93 -2.63 -31.02 15.83
N ALA A 94 -3.68 -31.68 15.32
CA ALA A 94 -4.84 -31.99 16.13
C ALA A 94 -4.34 -32.66 17.42
N GLU A 95 -4.67 -32.07 18.56
CA GLU A 95 -4.41 -32.68 19.86
C GLU A 95 -4.89 -34.14 19.79
N PRO A 96 -4.03 -35.13 20.13
CA PRO A 96 -4.43 -36.52 20.10
C PRO A 96 -5.63 -36.70 21.03
N SER A 97 -6.80 -36.97 20.46
CA SER A 97 -7.97 -37.38 21.23
C SER A 97 -7.55 -38.59 22.05
N GLU A 98 -7.50 -38.47 23.37
CA GLU A 98 -7.17 -39.56 24.27
C GLU A 98 -8.02 -40.80 23.92
N PRO A 99 -7.41 -41.92 23.49
CA PRO A 99 -8.14 -43.14 23.23
C PRO A 99 -8.27 -43.89 24.55
N GLY A 100 -9.45 -43.84 25.19
CA GLY A 100 -9.76 -44.75 26.29
C GLY A 100 -10.72 -44.25 27.35
N LYS A 101 -12.00 -44.13 27.02
CA LYS A 101 -13.08 -44.42 27.97
C LYS A 101 -13.89 -45.61 27.45
N SER A 102 -13.30 -46.80 27.55
CA SER A 102 -14.01 -48.07 27.52
C SER A 102 -14.31 -48.51 28.95
N ALA A 103 -15.60 -48.56 29.31
CA ALA A 103 -16.23 -49.44 30.30
C ALA A 103 -17.69 -48.94 30.45
N THR A 104 -18.71 -49.53 29.82
CA THR A 104 -19.39 -50.74 30.31
C THR A 104 -19.31 -50.88 31.83
N GLN A 105 -20.09 -50.07 32.56
CA GLN A 105 -20.47 -50.37 33.93
C GLN A 105 -21.89 -49.84 34.18
N GLY A 106 -22.87 -50.74 34.25
CA GLY A 106 -24.23 -50.39 34.66
C GLY A 106 -25.39 -51.28 34.25
N GLU A 107 -25.18 -52.50 33.73
CA GLU A 107 -26.21 -53.56 33.85
C GLU A 107 -25.94 -54.34 35.13
N HIS A 108 -26.74 -54.10 36.17
CA HIS A 108 -27.14 -55.08 37.19
C HIS A 108 -28.04 -54.42 38.25
N ARG A 109 -29.36 -54.57 38.07
CA ARG A 109 -30.36 -55.11 39.01
C ARG A 109 -31.72 -54.46 38.86
#